data_AF-A0A158L693-F1
#
_entry.id   AF-A0A158L693-F1
#
_cell.length_a   1.000
_cell.length_b   1.000
_cell.length_c   1.000
_cell.angle_alpha   90.00
_cell.angle_beta   90.00
_cell.angle_gamma   90.00
#
_symmetry.space_group_name_H-M   'P 1'
#
loop_
_entity.id
_entity.type
_entity.pdbx_description
1 polymer ?
#
loop_
_entity_poly.entity_id
_entity_poly.type
_entity_poly.pdbx_seq_one_letter_code
_entity_poly.pdbx_strand_id
1 'polypeptide(L)' 'MSTCFAVLHQDDDQILQSSEHSILQAIADEASVQFEPGFAGRSYLEVPGGDDVKHAVEARLEQNHMSFSVLTRIAY' A
#
# COMPACT_ATOMS: atom_id res chain seq x y z
N MET A 1 4.48 -12.57 -11.68
CA MET A 1 5.18 -11.93 -10.55
C MET A 1 4.28 -10.82 -10.04
N SER A 2 4.00 -10.79 -8.74
CA SER A 2 3.17 -9.75 -8.12
C SER A 2 4.07 -8.74 -7.42
N THR A 3 3.76 -7.45 -7.56
CA THR A 3 4.51 -6.37 -6.91
C THR A 3 3.75 -5.96 -5.66
N CYS A 4 4.37 -6.06 -4.49
CA CYS A 4 3.78 -5.66 -3.22
C CYS A 4 4.32 -4.29 -2.81
N PHE A 5 3.46 -3.34 -2.53
CA PHE A 5 3.85 -2.07 -1.93
C PHE A 5 3.71 -2.21 -0.41
N ALA A 6 4.81 -2.04 0.30
CA ALA A 6 4.80 -1.94 1.75
C ALA A 6 4.77 -0.46 2.16
N VAL A 7 3.67 -0.03 2.76
CA VAL A 7 3.52 1.31 3.32
C VAL A 7 3.92 1.27 4.78
N LEU A 8 4.87 2.11 5.17
CA LEU A 8 5.39 2.17 6.52
C LEU A 8 4.69 3.31 7.26
N HIS A 9 3.98 2.97 8.33
CA HIS A 9 3.40 3.97 9.21
C HIS A 9 4.53 4.47 10.13
N GLN A 10 4.94 5.75 9.99
CA GLN A 10 5.99 6.35 10.81
C GLN A 10 5.54 6.65 12.25
N ASP A 11 4.23 6.76 12.46
CA ASP A 11 3.64 7.14 13.74
C ASP A 11 2.95 5.95 14.42
N ASP A 12 3.20 5.81 15.73
CA ASP A 12 2.52 4.87 16.64
C ASP A 12 1.14 5.40 17.08
N ASP A 13 0.67 6.47 16.44
CA ASP A 13 -0.60 7.11 16.78
C ASP A 13 -1.76 6.33 16.14
N GLN A 14 -2.52 5.60 16.96
CA GLN A 14 -3.63 4.75 16.52
C GLN A 14 -4.69 5.49 15.69
N ILE A 15 -4.85 6.81 15.91
CA ILE A 15 -5.80 7.64 15.15
C ILE A 15 -5.26 7.84 13.73
N LEU A 16 -3.97 8.15 13.60
CA LEU A 16 -3.30 8.30 12.31
C LEU A 16 -3.31 6.98 11.53
N GLN A 17 -2.99 5.87 12.20
CA GLN A 17 -3.02 4.53 11.60
C GLN A 17 -4.41 4.17 11.06
N SER A 18 -5.49 4.57 11.74
CA SER A 18 -6.87 4.32 11.29
C SER A 18 -7.22 5.15 10.03
N SER A 19 -6.76 6.40 9.96
CA SER A 19 -6.93 7.25 8.77
C SER A 19 -6.09 6.74 7.59
N GLU A 20 -4.82 6.42 7.81
CA GLU A 20 -3.93 5.89 6.77
C GLU A 20 -4.42 4.53 6.26
N HIS A 21 -4.93 3.66 7.14
CA HIS A 21 -5.57 2.41 6.74
C HIS A 21 -6.77 2.64 5.82
N SER A 22 -7.63 3.61 6.14
CA SER A 22 -8.80 3.94 5.32
C SER A 22 -8.38 4.46 3.93
N ILE A 23 -7.33 5.27 3.87
CA ILE A 23 -6.77 5.77 2.60
C ILE A 23 -6.17 4.62 1.79
N LEU A 24 -5.38 3.74 2.41
CA LEU A 24 -4.78 2.60 1.72
C LEU A 24 -5.83 1.63 1.20
N GLN A 25 -6.89 1.40 1.97
CA GLN A 25 -8.01 0.59 1.53
C GLN A 25 -8.78 1.25 0.36
N ALA A 26 -8.94 2.57 0.37
CA ALA A 26 -9.52 3.30 -0.76
C ALA A 26 -8.65 3.19 -2.02
N ILE A 27 -7.33 3.36 -1.90
CA ILE A 27 -6.37 3.17 -3.00
C ILE A 27 -6.44 1.74 -3.53
N ALA A 28 -6.57 0.75 -2.63
CA ALA A 28 -6.68 -0.65 -3.01
C ALA A 28 -7.94 -0.92 -3.82
N ASP A 29 -9.07 -0.38 -3.37
CA ASP A 29 -10.38 -0.51 -4.02
C ASP A 29 -10.37 0.18 -5.39
N GLU A 30 -9.84 1.42 -5.49
CA GLU A 30 -9.71 2.17 -6.74
C GLU A 30 -8.82 1.44 -7.77
N ALA A 31 -7.70 0.88 -7.32
CA ALA A 31 -6.76 0.16 -8.18
C ALA A 31 -7.15 -1.31 -8.40
N SER A 32 -8.22 -1.79 -7.76
CA SER A 32 -8.66 -3.20 -7.76
C SER A 32 -7.54 -4.17 -7.35
N VAL A 33 -6.77 -3.79 -6.33
CA VAL A 33 -5.63 -4.55 -5.80
C VAL A 33 -5.92 -5.10 -4.41
N GLN A 34 -5.17 -6.12 -4.00
CA GLN A 34 -5.37 -6.69 -2.68
C GLN A 34 -4.70 -5.82 -1.61
N PHE A 35 -5.43 -5.56 -0.54
CA PHE A 35 -4.91 -4.89 0.64
C PHE A 35 -4.78 -5.89 1.79
N GLU A 36 -3.56 -6.04 2.29
CA GLU A 36 -3.26 -6.80 3.50
C GLU A 36 -2.80 -5.82 4.60
N PRO A 37 -3.61 -5.61 5.66
CA PRO A 37 -3.14 -4.90 6.83
C PRO A 37 -2.06 -5.73 7.51
N GLY A 38 -0.84 -5.20 7.56
CA GLY A 38 0.28 -5.87 8.22
C GLY A 38 0.26 -5.62 9.73
N PHE A 39 0.89 -6.53 10.45
CA PHE A 39 1.14 -6.35 11.88
C PHE A 39 2.40 -5.50 12.09
N ALA A 40 2.40 -4.65 13.13
CA ALA A 40 3.50 -3.76 13.55
C ALA A 40 3.72 -2.49 12.70
N GLY A 41 2.64 -1.75 12.39
CA GLY A 41 2.76 -0.41 11.77
C GLY A 41 3.18 -0.46 10.30
N ARG A 42 2.85 -1.54 9.59
CA ARG A 42 3.10 -1.68 8.15
C ARG A 42 1.85 -2.21 7.48
N SER A 43 1.50 -1.65 6.34
CA SER A 43 0.38 -2.11 5.53
C SER A 43 0.89 -2.51 4.14
N TYR A 44 0.31 -3.54 3.55
CA TYR A 44 0.75 -4.09 2.27
C TYR A 44 -0.36 -3.96 1.22
N LEU A 45 0.00 -3.48 0.04
CA LEU A 45 -0.85 -3.46 -1.15
C LEU A 45 -0.25 -4.41 -2.18
N GLU A 46 -0.90 -5.53 -2.46
CA GLU A 46 -0.47 -6.49 -3.47
C GLU A 46 -1.06 -6.12 -4.82
N VAL A 47 -0.20 -5.60 -5.69
CA VAL A 47 -0.52 -5.18 -7.05
C VAL A 47 -0.21 -6.33 -8.02
N PRO A 48 -1.23 -6.91 -8.69
CA PRO A 48 -1.00 -7.92 -9.71
C PRO A 48 -0.24 -7.27 -10.88
N GLY A 49 0.76 -7.97 -11.43
CA GLY A 49 1.83 -7.43 -12.28
C GLY A 49 1.43 -6.68 -13.56
N GLY A 50 0.89 -5.47 -13.41
CA GLY A 50 0.67 -4.47 -14.46
C GLY A 50 1.34 -3.15 -14.08
N ASP A 51 2.25 -2.67 -14.93
CA ASP A 51 2.97 -1.41 -14.70
C ASP A 51 2.01 -0.21 -14.56
N ASP A 52 0.89 -0.18 -15.29
CA ASP A 52 -0.12 0.88 -15.16
C ASP A 52 -0.71 0.96 -13.74
N VAL A 53 -1.07 -0.18 -13.16
CA VAL A 53 -1.64 -0.25 -11.81
C VAL A 53 -0.57 0.10 -10.78
N LYS A 54 0.67 -0.35 -11.00
CA LYS A 54 1.82 0.03 -10.18
C LYS A 54 2.00 1.54 -10.14
N HIS A 55 2.05 2.20 -11.30
CA HIS A 55 2.19 3.65 -11.41
C HIS A 55 1.01 4.40 -10.79
N ALA A 56 -0.22 3.90 -10.93
CA ALA A 56 -1.41 4.49 -10.32
C ALA A 56 -1.36 4.44 -8.79
N VAL A 57 -1.00 3.29 -8.21
CA VAL A 57 -0.85 3.11 -6.76
C VAL A 57 0.29 4.00 -6.23
N GLU A 58 1.42 4.03 -6.92
CA GLU A 58 2.58 4.87 -6.56
C GLU A 58 2.21 6.35 -6.50
N ALA A 59 1.56 6.87 -7.55
CA ALA A 59 1.12 8.25 -7.61
C ALA A 59 0.11 8.61 -6.51
N ARG A 60 -0.78 7.69 -6.12
CA ARG A 60 -1.73 7.94 -5.02
C ARG A 60 -1.08 7.93 -3.66
N LEU A 61 -0.12 7.04 -3.43
CA LEU A 61 0.64 7.02 -2.17
C LEU A 61 1.44 8.33 -2.01
N GLU A 62 2.08 8.81 -3.08
CA GLU A 62 2.77 10.10 -3.08
C GLU A 62 1.84 11.29 -2.81
N GLN A 63 0.64 11.31 -3.43
CA GLN A 63 -0.34 12.38 -3.21
C GLN A 63 -0.87 12.45 -1.77
N ASN A 64 -0.90 11.32 -1.07
CA ASN A 64 -1.28 11.25 0.34
C ASN A 64 -0.08 11.46 1.29
N HIS A 65 1.09 11.82 0.76
CA HIS A 65 2.36 11.97 1.49
C HIS A 65 2.72 10.73 2.33
N MET A 66 2.36 9.55 1.86
CA MET A 66 2.65 8.30 2.55
C MET A 66 4.05 7.81 2.20
N SER A 67 4.81 7.39 3.21
CA SER A 67 6.09 6.73 2.99
C SER A 67 5.87 5.27 2.63
N PHE A 68 6.26 4.87 1.42
CA PHE A 68 6.13 3.48 0.96
C PHE A 68 7.43 2.94 0.39
N SER A 69 7.53 1.62 0.33
CA SER A 69 8.62 0.87 -0.26
C SER A 69 8.04 -0.22 -1.15
N VAL A 70 8.48 -0.26 -2.40
CA VAL A 70 8.06 -1.28 -3.36
C VAL A 70 8.88 -2.55 -3.14
N LEU A 71 8.20 -3.64 -2.81
CA LEU A 71 8.77 -4.96 -2.60
C LEU A 71 8.25 -5.92 -3.68
N THR A 72 9.13 -6.54 -4.45
CA THR A 72 8.71 -7.59 -5.38
C THR A 72 8.56 -8.91 -4.60
N ARG A 73 7.32 -9.41 -4.46
CA ARG A 73 7.08 -10.72 -3.83
C ARG A 73 7.28 -11.81 -4.90
N ILE A 74 8.36 -12.56 -4.76
CA ILE A 74 8.58 -13.78 -5.55
C ILE A 74 7.66 -14.85 -4.94
N ALA A 75 6.52 -15.12 -5.58
CA ALA A 75 5.71 -16.30 -5.26
C ALA A 75 6.55 -17.55 -5.60
N TYR A 76 6.91 -18.33 -4.58
CA TYR A 76 7.61 -19.61 -4.71
C TYR A 76 6.63 -20.74 -4.99
#